data_AF-A0A815XKM2-F1
#
_entry.id   AF-A0A815XKM2-F1
#
_cell.length_a   1.000
_cell.length_b   1.000
_cell.length_c   1.000
_cell.angle_alpha   90.00
_cell.angle_beta   90.00
_cell.angle_gamma   90.00
#
_symmetry.space_group_name_H-M   'P 1'
#
loop_
_entity.id
_entity.type
_entity.pdbx_description
1 polymer ?
#
loop_
_entity_poly.entity_id
_entity_poly.type
_entity_poly.pdbx_seq_one_letter_code
_entity_poly.pdbx_strand_id
1 'polypeptide(L)'
;DGLVNVQCINQIQTHIFRFHNRGTGSIKLKLNVNILDAYLHSIGRVKLCGQVNDDAVLKSLGVGDVDCRHLLTKKMNVISSGIGNIYVTATDEISITLSGIGTVYYAGPLKQQIKTGLGNIVEIPNLLPNQDEQ
;
A
#
# COMPACT_ATOMS: atom_id res chain seq x y z
N ASP A 1 -3.17 -17.52 -15.93
CA ASP A 1 -3.38 -16.05 -15.88
C ASP A 1 -4.85 -15.74 -16.02
N GLY A 2 -5.44 -15.19 -14.96
CA GLY A 2 -6.87 -14.86 -14.90
C GLY A 2 -7.08 -13.40 -14.58
N LEU A 3 -8.18 -12.84 -15.09
CA LEU A 3 -8.65 -11.52 -14.70
C LEU A 3 -9.31 -11.63 -13.32
N VAL A 4 -8.78 -10.91 -12.33
CA VAL A 4 -9.17 -10.99 -10.93
C VAL A 4 -9.69 -9.63 -10.49
N ASN A 5 -10.96 -9.56 -10.12
CA ASN A 5 -11.52 -8.43 -9.39
C ASN A 5 -11.88 -8.89 -7.98
N VAL A 6 -11.16 -8.41 -6.97
CA VAL A 6 -11.47 -8.69 -5.56
C VAL A 6 -12.00 -7.41 -4.95
N GLN A 7 -13.27 -7.41 -4.59
CA GLN A 7 -13.87 -6.34 -3.82
C GLN A 7 -14.47 -6.92 -2.56
N CYS A 8 -14.05 -6.43 -1.40
CA CYS A 8 -14.75 -6.71 -0.15
C CYS A 8 -15.67 -5.53 0.15
N ILE A 9 -16.98 -5.80 0.18
CA ILE A 9 -18.00 -4.77 0.45
C ILE A 9 -17.99 -4.38 1.93
N ASN A 10 -17.67 -5.35 2.80
CA ASN A 10 -17.59 -5.15 4.24
C ASN A 10 -16.14 -5.04 4.71
N GLN A 11 -15.95 -4.52 5.93
CA GLN A 11 -14.63 -4.40 6.53
C GLN A 11 -14.11 -5.76 6.99
N ILE A 12 -12.89 -6.09 6.62
CA ILE A 12 -12.17 -7.27 7.12
C ILE A 12 -11.62 -6.93 8.50
N GLN A 13 -12.09 -7.65 9.52
CA GLN A 13 -11.64 -7.50 10.90
C GLN A 13 -10.90 -8.76 11.35
N THR A 14 -9.60 -8.64 11.61
CA THR A 14 -8.75 -9.76 12.07
C THR A 14 -7.49 -9.21 12.71
N HIS A 15 -6.84 -10.00 13.56
CA HIS A 15 -5.56 -9.60 14.13
C HIS A 15 -4.48 -9.48 13.05
N ILE A 16 -4.31 -10.51 12.22
CA ILE A 16 -3.32 -10.55 11.13
C ILE A 16 -4.05 -10.78 9.81
N PHE A 17 -3.80 -9.92 8.83
CA PHE A 17 -4.27 -10.11 7.46
C PHE A 17 -3.10 -10.22 6.50
N ARG A 18 -3.00 -11.37 5.83
CA ARG A 18 -2.00 -11.60 4.78
C ARG A 18 -2.68 -11.67 3.43
N PHE A 19 -2.18 -10.89 2.49
CA PHE A 19 -2.74 -10.76 1.16
C PHE A 19 -1.69 -10.98 0.10
N HIS A 20 -1.82 -12.04 -0.68
CA HIS A 20 -0.94 -12.33 -1.81
C HIS A 20 -1.72 -12.23 -3.12
N ASN A 21 -1.26 -11.38 -4.05
CA ASN A 21 -1.84 -11.29 -5.38
C ASN A 21 -0.82 -11.63 -6.47
N ARG A 22 -1.21 -12.53 -7.38
CA ARG A 22 -0.39 -12.96 -8.53
C ARG A 22 -1.17 -12.95 -9.85
N GLY A 23 -2.30 -12.23 -9.90
CA GLY A 23 -3.19 -12.19 -11.07
C GLY A 23 -3.07 -10.89 -11.85
N THR A 24 -4.02 -10.67 -12.75
CA THR A 24 -4.19 -9.36 -13.40
C THR A 24 -5.55 -8.80 -13.01
N GLY A 25 -5.64 -7.56 -12.54
CA GLY A 25 -6.92 -6.90 -12.28
C GLY A 25 -6.90 -5.92 -11.11
N SER A 26 -8.03 -5.77 -10.43
CA SER A 26 -8.20 -4.76 -9.38
C SER A 26 -8.57 -5.38 -8.04
N ILE A 27 -7.97 -4.84 -6.98
CA ILE A 27 -8.31 -5.19 -5.61
C ILE A 27 -8.73 -3.93 -4.86
N LYS A 28 -9.87 -4.00 -4.17
CA LYS A 28 -10.38 -2.96 -3.28
C LYS A 28 -10.77 -3.60 -1.96
N LEU A 29 -10.06 -3.26 -0.88
CA LEU A 29 -10.28 -3.84 0.46
C LEU A 29 -10.37 -2.75 1.53
N LYS A 30 -11.33 -2.91 2.44
CA LYS A 30 -11.48 -2.11 3.66
C LYS A 30 -11.04 -2.94 4.87
N LEU A 31 -10.07 -2.47 5.63
CA LEU A 31 -9.39 -3.23 6.69
C LEU A 31 -9.61 -2.61 8.08
N ASN A 32 -9.72 -3.44 9.10
CA ASN A 32 -9.48 -3.10 10.51
C ASN A 32 -8.64 -4.23 11.10
N VAL A 33 -7.32 -4.07 11.06
CA VAL A 33 -6.40 -5.15 11.44
C VAL A 33 -5.30 -4.62 12.34
N ASN A 34 -4.61 -5.49 13.07
CA ASN A 34 -3.39 -5.08 13.79
C ASN A 34 -2.20 -5.10 12.85
N ILE A 35 -2.05 -6.19 12.10
CA ILE A 35 -0.90 -6.43 11.23
C ILE A 35 -1.38 -6.69 9.80
N LEU A 36 -0.75 -6.01 8.85
CA LEU A 36 -0.97 -6.21 7.41
C LEU A 36 0.32 -6.69 6.73
N ASP A 37 0.25 -7.83 6.04
CA ASP A 37 1.29 -8.28 5.10
C ASP A 37 0.72 -8.36 3.69
N ALA A 38 1.01 -7.38 2.84
CA ALA A 38 0.56 -7.33 1.45
C ALA A 38 1.71 -7.63 0.47
N TYR A 39 1.57 -8.68 -0.33
CA TYR A 39 2.51 -9.10 -1.36
C TYR A 39 1.84 -9.05 -2.74
N LEU A 40 2.20 -8.03 -3.52
CA LEU A 40 1.59 -7.70 -4.79
C LEU A 40 2.55 -8.02 -5.94
N HIS A 41 2.31 -9.14 -6.60
CA HIS A 41 3.10 -9.59 -7.74
C HIS A 41 2.18 -9.79 -8.96
N SER A 42 1.48 -8.72 -9.31
CA SER A 42 0.33 -8.71 -10.22
C SER A 42 0.37 -7.54 -11.18
N ILE A 43 -0.43 -7.61 -12.24
CA ILE A 43 -0.65 -6.46 -13.12
C ILE A 43 -2.00 -5.81 -12.76
N GLY A 44 -2.00 -4.55 -12.35
CA GLY A 44 -3.24 -3.79 -12.14
C GLY A 44 -3.23 -2.90 -10.90
N ARG A 45 -4.40 -2.67 -10.30
CA ARG A 45 -4.59 -1.62 -9.29
C ARG A 45 -5.07 -2.17 -7.96
N VAL A 46 -4.39 -1.82 -6.89
CA VAL A 46 -4.77 -2.16 -5.52
C VAL A 46 -5.15 -0.89 -4.76
N LYS A 47 -6.33 -0.86 -4.15
CA LYS A 47 -6.77 0.19 -3.22
C LYS A 47 -7.05 -0.44 -1.86
N LEU A 48 -6.34 0.01 -0.83
CA LEU A 48 -6.57 -0.39 0.56
C LEU A 48 -7.03 0.83 1.36
N CYS A 49 -8.09 0.69 2.14
CA CYS A 49 -8.58 1.72 3.05
C CYS A 49 -8.90 1.15 4.44
N GLY A 50 -9.12 2.04 5.41
CA GLY A 50 -9.42 1.66 6.80
C GLY A 50 -8.24 1.88 7.73
N GLN A 51 -7.98 0.92 8.63
CA GLN A 51 -6.98 1.06 9.70
C GLN A 51 -6.14 -0.21 9.89
N VAL A 52 -4.84 0.02 10.11
CA VAL A 52 -3.86 -0.97 10.59
C VAL A 52 -3.28 -0.44 11.91
N ASN A 53 -3.57 -1.12 13.01
CA ASN A 53 -3.30 -0.60 14.35
C ASN A 53 -1.83 -0.64 14.75
N ASP A 54 -1.02 -1.48 14.11
CA ASP A 54 0.40 -1.67 14.43
C ASP A 54 1.26 -1.60 13.15
N ASP A 55 1.74 -2.75 12.67
CA ASP A 55 2.70 -2.83 11.56
C ASP A 55 2.03 -3.21 10.23
N ALA A 56 2.37 -2.48 9.16
CA ALA A 56 2.04 -2.86 7.79
C ALA A 56 3.31 -3.05 6.95
N VAL A 57 3.35 -4.13 6.19
CA VAL A 57 4.36 -4.41 5.18
C VAL A 57 3.69 -4.49 3.83
N LEU A 58 4.13 -3.64 2.89
CA LEU A 58 3.67 -3.60 1.51
C LEU A 58 4.82 -3.92 0.58
N LYS A 59 4.76 -5.05 -0.13
CA LYS A 59 5.73 -5.43 -1.15
C LYS A 59 5.07 -5.42 -2.52
N SER A 60 5.51 -4.53 -3.41
CA SER A 60 5.04 -4.43 -4.78
C SER A 60 6.15 -4.81 -5.77
N LEU A 61 5.96 -5.91 -6.49
CA LEU A 61 6.90 -6.44 -7.48
C LEU A 61 6.31 -6.47 -8.90
N GLY A 62 4.99 -6.26 -9.02
CA GLY A 62 4.29 -6.32 -10.29
C GLY A 62 4.26 -5.00 -11.06
N VAL A 63 3.25 -4.83 -11.91
CA VAL A 63 3.03 -3.62 -12.70
C VAL A 63 1.70 -2.99 -12.33
N GLY A 64 1.73 -1.76 -11.85
CA GLY A 64 0.54 -0.96 -11.60
C GLY A 64 0.57 -0.27 -10.23
N ASP A 65 -0.55 0.37 -9.91
CA ASP A 65 -0.60 1.34 -8.83
C ASP A 65 -1.18 0.75 -7.54
N VAL A 66 -0.63 1.20 -6.41
CA VAL A 66 -1.11 0.86 -5.07
C VAL A 66 -1.52 2.13 -4.36
N ASP A 67 -2.80 2.22 -3.99
CA ASP A 67 -3.37 3.36 -3.30
C ASP A 67 -3.78 2.98 -1.88
N CYS A 68 -2.96 3.39 -0.91
CA CYS A 68 -3.20 3.22 0.53
C CYS A 68 -3.32 4.58 1.24
N ARG A 69 -3.68 5.68 0.54
CA ARG A 69 -3.81 7.02 1.15
C ARG A 69 -4.85 7.06 2.27
N HIS A 70 -5.87 6.21 2.17
CA HIS A 70 -6.94 6.11 3.15
C HIS A 70 -6.77 4.91 4.10
N LEU A 71 -5.56 4.34 4.18
CA LEU A 71 -5.22 3.27 5.11
C LEU A 71 -4.35 3.85 6.24
N LEU A 72 -5.00 4.24 7.34
CA LEU A 72 -4.30 4.74 8.53
C LEU A 72 -3.49 3.62 9.17
N THR A 73 -2.17 3.78 9.17
CA THR A 73 -1.22 2.80 9.71
C THR A 73 -0.32 3.46 10.73
N LYS A 74 0.09 2.78 11.81
CA LYS A 74 1.13 3.34 12.70
C LYS A 74 2.52 3.26 12.08
N LYS A 75 2.93 2.05 11.69
CA LYS A 75 4.24 1.78 11.08
C LYS A 75 4.08 1.15 9.71
N MET A 76 4.68 1.76 8.69
CA MET A 76 4.59 1.29 7.31
C MET A 76 5.97 0.97 6.76
N ASN A 77 6.15 -0.25 6.24
CA ASN A 77 7.32 -0.65 5.49
C ASN A 77 6.94 -0.93 4.03
N VAL A 78 7.48 -0.16 3.10
CA VAL A 78 7.22 -0.27 1.66
C VAL A 78 8.45 -0.81 0.94
N ILE A 79 8.28 -1.89 0.20
CA ILE A 79 9.29 -2.41 -0.73
C ILE A 79 8.68 -2.39 -2.13
N SER A 80 9.22 -1.54 -3.00
CA SER A 80 8.79 -1.38 -4.38
C SER A 80 9.91 -1.76 -5.34
N SER A 81 9.74 -2.87 -6.03
CA SER A 81 10.69 -3.38 -7.04
C SER A 81 10.06 -3.48 -8.44
N GLY A 82 8.75 -3.28 -8.55
CA GLY A 82 7.99 -3.33 -9.79
C GLY A 82 7.96 -2.01 -10.57
N ILE A 83 6.91 -1.86 -11.37
CA ILE A 83 6.64 -0.64 -12.14
C ILE A 83 5.30 -0.05 -11.70
N GLY A 84 5.28 1.19 -11.19
CA GLY A 84 4.05 1.88 -10.85
C GLY A 84 4.18 2.83 -9.66
N ASN A 85 3.09 3.50 -9.34
CA ASN A 85 3.05 4.45 -8.23
C ASN A 85 2.44 3.83 -6.98
N ILE A 86 3.02 4.14 -5.83
CA ILE A 86 2.55 3.67 -4.52
C ILE A 86 2.25 4.89 -3.67
N TYR A 87 1.08 4.93 -3.05
CA TYR A 87 0.71 5.96 -2.10
C TYR A 87 0.49 5.32 -0.74
N VAL A 88 1.21 5.79 0.29
CA VAL A 88 1.07 5.28 1.67
C VAL A 88 1.01 6.41 2.69
N THR A 89 0.40 6.12 3.82
CA THR A 89 0.32 7.04 4.96
C THR A 89 0.62 6.29 6.24
N ALA A 90 1.37 6.90 7.15
CA ALA A 90 1.57 6.38 8.50
C ALA A 90 1.69 7.50 9.54
N THR A 91 1.32 7.21 10.79
CA THR A 91 1.35 8.20 11.87
C THR A 91 2.69 8.27 12.59
N ASP A 92 3.40 7.15 12.72
CA ASP A 92 4.58 7.05 13.60
C ASP A 92 5.86 6.86 12.78
N GLU A 93 5.86 5.94 11.81
CA GLU A 93 7.08 5.54 11.12
C GLU A 93 6.81 5.05 9.69
N ILE A 94 7.61 5.53 8.73
CA ILE A 94 7.65 5.02 7.35
C ILE A 94 9.08 4.62 7.00
N SER A 95 9.23 3.41 6.46
CA SER A 95 10.47 2.91 5.85
C SER A 95 10.20 2.52 4.39
N ILE A 96 11.02 3.00 3.45
CA ILE A 96 10.82 2.80 2.01
C ILE A 96 12.08 2.22 1.37
N THR A 97 11.93 1.12 0.64
CA THR A 97 12.95 0.57 -0.26
C THR A 97 12.39 0.57 -1.68
N LEU A 98 12.96 1.40 -2.55
CA LEU A 98 12.58 1.55 -3.95
C LEU A 98 13.72 1.10 -4.87
N SER A 99 13.55 -0.04 -5.52
CA SER A 99 14.47 -0.55 -6.55
C SER A 99 13.86 -0.59 -7.95
N GLY A 100 12.55 -0.35 -8.07
CA GLY A 100 11.81 -0.40 -9.32
C GLY A 100 11.73 0.93 -10.08
N ILE A 101 10.71 1.06 -10.92
CA ILE A 101 10.38 2.25 -11.71
C ILE A 101 9.04 2.82 -11.24
N GLY A 102 8.96 4.13 -11.04
CA GLY A 102 7.74 4.80 -10.57
C GLY A 102 7.96 5.55 -9.27
N THR A 103 6.89 6.04 -8.64
CA THR A 103 7.03 6.95 -7.49
C THR A 103 6.35 6.40 -6.26
N VAL A 104 7.07 6.41 -5.13
CA VAL A 104 6.46 6.16 -3.81
C VAL A 104 6.15 7.52 -3.19
N TYR A 105 4.86 7.84 -3.14
CA TYR A 105 4.33 8.97 -2.42
C TYR A 105 4.03 8.56 -0.99
N TYR A 106 4.53 9.30 -0.02
CA TYR A 106 4.32 8.98 1.39
C TYR A 106 3.89 10.20 2.20
N ALA A 107 3.08 9.97 3.23
CA ALA A 107 2.71 10.96 4.22
C ALA A 107 2.94 10.42 5.63
N GLY A 108 3.84 11.06 6.39
CA GLY A 108 4.18 10.63 7.74
C GLY A 108 5.68 10.67 8.02
N PRO A 109 6.11 10.40 9.26
CA PRO A 109 7.51 10.49 9.65
C PRO A 109 8.37 9.44 8.94
N LEU A 110 9.26 9.88 8.04
CA LEU A 110 10.20 9.00 7.34
C LEU A 110 11.38 8.64 8.25
N LYS A 111 11.55 7.34 8.53
CA LYS A 111 12.71 6.83 9.27
C LYS A 111 13.84 6.37 8.37
N GLN A 112 13.51 5.71 7.27
CA GLN A 112 14.51 5.17 6.35
C GLN A 112 14.02 5.24 4.92
N GLN A 113 14.91 5.62 4.01
CA GLN A 113 14.71 5.45 2.57
C GLN A 113 15.94 4.85 1.91
N ILE A 114 15.72 3.90 1.01
CA ILE A 114 16.73 3.32 0.13
C ILE A 114 16.18 3.42 -1.29
N LYS A 115 16.90 4.10 -2.18
CA LYS A 115 16.56 4.18 -3.61
C LYS A 115 17.72 3.67 -4.44
N THR A 116 17.50 2.59 -5.18
CA THR A 116 18.47 2.01 -6.13
C THR A 116 17.93 1.93 -7.56
N GLY A 117 16.61 2.11 -7.74
CA GLY A 117 15.95 2.10 -9.04
C GLY A 117 15.84 3.47 -9.72
N LEU A 118 15.10 3.49 -10.83
CA LEU A 118 14.84 4.71 -11.63
C LEU A 118 13.63 5.51 -11.13
N GLY A 119 12.99 5.05 -10.05
CA GLY A 119 11.83 5.70 -9.46
C GLY A 119 12.15 6.90 -8.56
N ASN A 120 11.14 7.53 -7.97
CA ASN A 120 11.29 8.62 -7.01
C ASN A 120 10.57 8.32 -5.69
N ILE A 121 11.00 8.98 -4.61
CA ILE A 121 10.31 8.96 -3.32
C ILE A 121 9.92 10.41 -3.04
N VAL A 122 8.64 10.67 -2.85
CA VAL A 122 8.09 12.02 -2.73
C VAL A 122 7.21 12.09 -1.48
N GLU A 123 7.54 13.00 -0.57
CA GLU A 123 6.66 13.32 0.54
C GLU A 123 5.48 14.13 0.03
N ILE A 124 4.28 13.77 0.46
CA ILE A 124 3.05 14.53 0.18
C ILE A 124 2.46 15.04 1.49
N PRO A 125 1.78 16.21 1.47
CA PRO A 125 1.08 16.71 2.64
C PRO A 125 0.13 15.64 3.16
N ASN A 126 0.06 15.52 4.49
CA ASN A 126 -0.79 14.52 5.12
C ASN A 126 -2.23 14.69 4.62
N LEU A 127 -2.70 13.73 3.83
CA LEU A 127 -4.06 13.72 3.36
C LEU A 127 -4.91 13.35 4.56
N LEU A 128 -5.38 14.35 5.30
CA LEU A 128 -6.50 14.16 6.22
C LEU A 128 -7.58 13.38 5.44
N PRO A 129 -8.19 12.34 6.03
CA PRO A 129 -9.16 11.52 5.33
C PRO A 129 -10.35 12.41 4.95
N ASN A 130 -10.33 12.93 3.72
CA ASN A 130 -11.51 13.54 3.13
C ASN A 130 -12.57 12.45 2.99
N GLN A 131 -13.73 12.74 3.56
CA GLN A 131 -14.92 11.92 3.54
C GLN A 131 -15.51 11.88 2.12
N ASP A 132 -14.90 11.13 1.21
CA ASP A 132 -15.50 10.85 -0.10
C ASP A 132 -15.38 9.35 -0.41
N GLU A 133 -16.05 8.54 0.42
CA GLU A 133 -16.72 7.31 -0.04
C GLU A 133 -18.23 7.62 -0.10
N GLN A 134 -18.68 8.20 -1.22
CA GLN A 134 -20.03 7.96 -1.74
C GLN A 134 -19.92 6.97 -2.92
#